data_AF-A0A015LW60-F1
#
_entry.id   AF-A0A015LW60-F1
#
_cell.length_a   1.000
_cell.length_b   1.000
_cell.length_c   1.000
_cell.angle_alpha   90.00
_cell.angle_beta   90.00
_cell.angle_gamma   90.00
#
_symmetry.space_group_name_H-M   'P 1'
#
loop_
_entity.id
_entity.type
_entity.pdbx_description
1 polymer ?
#
loop_
_entity_poly.entity_id
_entity_poly.type
_entity_poly.pdbx_seq_one_letter_code
_entity_poly.pdbx_strand_id
1 'polypeptide(L)'
;MDILFIVKNGHDVEKLYIPSVIVLAVSIIFNVISAFKLFTYELKNNEKFLEWFIGNAKLASIFTILSSADVGALSILNSRFGGFELFNSSLSLKTQKKIFYGTTANLFIEDIPQLTIQILYRMNVITYSTIPLLSLITSSILVASDVLSRTYNLISGLYFIHKKKEPKDSNESDLPEVLID
;
A
#
# COMPACT_ATOMS: atom_id res chain seq x y z
N MET A 1 0.34 -11.03 10.69
CA MET A 1 -0.19 -12.20 11.45
C MET A 1 0.56 -13.48 11.09
N ASP A 2 1.39 -13.41 10.05
CA ASP A 2 1.93 -14.52 9.28
C ASP A 2 3.08 -15.20 10.00
N ILE A 3 3.95 -14.40 10.64
CA ILE A 3 4.97 -14.91 11.57
C ILE A 3 4.33 -15.74 12.69
N LEU A 4 3.24 -15.25 13.29
CA LEU A 4 2.56 -15.93 14.39
C LEU A 4 1.89 -17.23 13.93
N PHE A 5 1.31 -17.22 12.72
CA PHE A 5 0.76 -18.41 12.10
C PHE A 5 1.84 -19.48 11.89
N ILE A 6 2.98 -19.12 11.29
CA ILE A 6 4.11 -20.03 11.03
C ILE A 6 4.69 -20.59 12.34
N VAL A 7 4.96 -19.73 13.33
CA VAL A 7 5.60 -20.15 14.59
C VAL A 7 4.71 -21.11 15.39
N LYS A 8 3.39 -20.87 15.42
CA LYS A 8 2.49 -21.65 16.29
C LYS A 8 1.82 -22.84 15.61
N ASN A 9 1.65 -22.81 14.30
CA ASN A 9 0.85 -23.82 13.58
C ASN A 9 1.62 -24.40 12.38
N GLY A 10 2.81 -23.89 12.08
CA GLY A 10 3.60 -24.33 10.94
C GLY A 10 4.00 -25.79 11.01
N HIS A 11 4.20 -26.34 12.22
CA HIS A 11 4.53 -27.74 12.43
C HIS A 11 3.33 -28.68 12.36
N ASP A 12 2.09 -28.17 12.45
CA ASP A 12 0.88 -28.99 12.40
C ASP A 12 0.67 -29.60 11.00
N VAL A 13 1.21 -28.95 9.96
CA VAL A 13 1.28 -29.46 8.59
C VAL A 13 2.68 -29.18 8.04
N GLU A 14 3.63 -30.06 8.34
CA GLU A 14 5.05 -29.93 7.95
C GLU A 14 5.27 -29.56 6.48
N LYS A 15 4.43 -30.08 5.57
CA LYS A 15 4.50 -29.78 4.13
C LYS A 15 4.25 -28.31 3.78
N LEU A 16 3.51 -27.58 4.62
CA LEU A 16 3.20 -26.15 4.42
C LEU A 16 4.17 -25.22 5.14
N TYR A 17 4.96 -25.73 6.10
CA TYR A 17 5.92 -24.92 6.86
C TYR A 17 6.95 -24.24 5.96
N ILE A 18 7.66 -25.04 5.15
CA ILE A 18 8.75 -24.56 4.29
C ILE A 18 8.23 -23.52 3.27
N PRO A 19 7.14 -23.79 2.51
CA PRO A 19 6.54 -22.78 1.63
C PRO A 19 6.17 -21.48 2.35
N SER A 20 5.60 -21.55 3.56
CA SER A 20 5.21 -20.37 4.34
C SER A 20 6.40 -19.51 4.73
N VAL A 21 7.48 -20.16 5.20
CA VAL A 21 8.73 -19.46 5.55
C VAL A 21 9.36 -18.80 4.34
N ILE A 22 9.35 -19.47 3.18
CA ILE A 22 9.89 -18.92 1.93
C ILE A 22 9.08 -17.69 1.50
N VAL A 23 7.75 -17.78 1.45
CA VAL A 23 6.88 -16.64 1.08
C VAL A 23 7.13 -15.44 1.99
N LEU A 24 7.14 -15.66 3.31
CA LEU A 24 7.40 -14.62 4.29
C LEU A 24 8.80 -13.99 4.11
N ALA A 25 9.85 -14.82 3.96
CA ALA A 25 11.21 -14.33 3.82
C ALA A 25 11.38 -13.50 2.54
N VAL A 26 10.82 -13.97 1.42
CA VAL A 26 10.84 -13.26 0.13
C VAL A 26 10.12 -11.91 0.25
N SER A 27 8.95 -11.88 0.89
CA SER A 27 8.22 -10.62 1.11
C SER A 27 9.03 -9.61 1.94
N ILE A 28 9.57 -10.02 3.09
CA ILE A 28 10.37 -9.15 3.95
C ILE A 28 11.57 -8.58 3.18
N ILE A 29 12.28 -9.42 2.44
CA ILE A 29 13.43 -8.98 1.63
C ILE A 29 12.98 -7.95 0.57
N PHE A 30 11.87 -8.22 -0.11
CA PHE A 30 11.31 -7.31 -1.11
C PHE A 30 10.94 -5.95 -0.50
N ASN A 31 10.25 -5.93 0.64
CA ASN A 31 9.80 -4.72 1.33
C ASN A 31 10.99 -3.92 1.89
N VAL A 32 11.98 -4.57 2.52
CA VAL A 32 13.21 -3.93 2.98
C VAL A 32 13.94 -3.23 1.84
N ILE A 33 14.19 -3.94 0.72
CA ILE A 33 14.91 -3.38 -0.43
C ILE A 33 14.14 -2.21 -1.03
N SER A 34 12.82 -2.34 -1.16
CA SER A 34 11.96 -1.30 -1.72
C SER A 34 11.92 -0.06 -0.83
N ALA A 35 11.68 -0.23 0.47
CA ALA A 35 11.66 0.85 1.44
C ALA A 35 12.99 1.62 1.46
N PHE A 36 14.12 0.91 1.54
CA PHE A 36 15.44 1.53 1.58
C PHE A 36 15.75 2.32 0.31
N LYS A 37 15.42 1.77 -0.88
CA LYS A 37 15.59 2.45 -2.16
C LYS A 37 14.75 3.72 -2.26
N LEU A 38 13.49 3.67 -1.86
CA LEU A 38 12.58 4.81 -1.92
C LEU A 38 13.01 5.91 -0.95
N PHE A 39 13.34 5.53 0.28
CA PHE A 39 13.77 6.46 1.32
C PHE A 39 15.08 7.17 0.92
N THR A 40 16.07 6.41 0.46
CA THR A 40 17.35 6.98 -0.02
C THR A 40 17.15 7.86 -1.25
N TYR A 41 16.24 7.49 -2.15
CA TYR A 41 15.91 8.31 -3.32
C TYR A 41 15.32 9.66 -2.91
N GLU A 42 14.38 9.69 -1.97
CA GLU A 42 13.77 10.94 -1.50
C GLU A 42 14.76 11.82 -0.75
N LEU A 43 15.57 11.26 0.16
CA LEU A 43 16.59 12.01 0.88
C LEU A 43 17.60 12.71 -0.06
N LYS A 44 17.92 12.10 -1.20
CA LYS A 44 18.91 12.63 -2.15
C LYS A 44 18.32 13.63 -3.15
N ASN A 45 17.04 13.48 -3.51
CA ASN A 45 16.46 14.17 -4.66
C ASN A 45 15.29 15.10 -4.31
N ASN A 46 14.90 15.20 -3.03
CA ASN A 46 13.78 16.01 -2.59
C ASN A 46 14.13 16.79 -1.30
N GLU A 47 14.53 18.04 -1.49
CA GLU A 47 14.92 18.94 -0.38
C GLU A 47 13.80 19.11 0.65
N LYS A 48 12.53 19.19 0.22
CA LYS A 48 11.38 19.30 1.14
C LYS A 48 11.20 18.06 2.01
N PHE A 49 11.44 16.88 1.44
CA PHE A 49 11.42 15.63 2.21
C PHE A 49 12.59 15.58 3.20
N LEU A 50 13.78 16.07 2.81
CA LEU A 50 14.94 16.16 3.69
C LEU A 50 14.69 17.10 4.87
N GLU A 51 14.14 18.30 4.62
CA GLU A 51 13.76 19.26 5.67
C GLU A 51 12.74 18.65 6.64
N TRP A 52 11.69 18.02 6.10
CA TRP A 52 10.72 17.30 6.92
C TRP A 52 11.37 16.16 7.72
N PHE A 53 12.28 15.40 7.11
CA PHE A 53 12.97 14.28 7.76
C PHE A 53 13.82 14.73 8.94
N ILE A 54 14.56 15.84 8.80
CA ILE A 54 15.38 16.41 9.88
C ILE A 54 14.48 16.80 11.07
N GLY A 55 13.32 17.40 10.82
CA GLY A 55 12.36 17.76 11.87
C GLY A 55 11.59 16.57 12.48
N ASN A 56 11.48 15.46 11.76
CA ASN A 56 10.61 14.33 12.11
C ASN A 56 11.34 12.98 12.15
N ALA A 57 12.65 12.98 12.42
CA ALA A 57 13.51 11.80 12.30
C ALA A 57 12.98 10.57 13.04
N LYS A 58 12.45 10.73 14.27
CA LYS A 58 11.86 9.63 15.05
C LYS A 58 10.67 8.99 14.35
N LEU A 59 9.75 9.80 13.82
CA LEU A 59 8.59 9.32 13.08
C LEU A 59 9.04 8.62 11.79
N ALA A 60 9.98 9.23 11.08
CA ALA A 60 10.53 8.67 9.86
C ALA A 60 11.17 7.29 10.08
N SER A 61 11.94 7.11 11.16
CA SER A 61 12.54 5.81 11.52
C SER A 61 11.50 4.75 11.84
N ILE A 62 10.43 5.08 12.57
CA ILE A 62 9.32 4.15 12.85
C ILE A 62 8.71 3.69 11.53
N PHE A 63 8.44 4.61 10.61
CA PHE A 63 7.88 4.28 9.33
C PHE A 63 8.85 3.54 8.42
N THR A 64 10.16 3.75 8.51
CA THR A 64 11.15 2.90 7.81
C THR A 64 11.07 1.46 8.28
N ILE A 65 10.94 1.22 9.60
CA ILE A 65 10.79 -0.12 10.17
C ILE A 65 9.45 -0.73 9.75
N LEU A 66 8.34 0.01 9.86
CA LEU A 66 7.03 -0.48 9.39
C LEU A 66 7.05 -0.79 7.89
N SER A 67 7.78 0.01 7.11
CA SER A 67 7.89 -0.18 5.66
C SER A 67 8.74 -1.38 5.26
N SER A 68 9.55 -1.89 6.18
CA SER A 68 10.26 -3.16 5.98
C SER A 68 9.33 -4.38 6.08
N ALA A 69 8.21 -4.25 6.79
CA ALA A 69 7.16 -5.26 6.82
C ALA A 69 6.20 -5.07 5.64
N ASP A 70 5.81 -3.83 5.33
CA ASP A 70 4.96 -3.49 4.17
C ASP A 70 5.33 -2.10 3.65
N VAL A 71 5.86 -2.04 2.43
CA VAL A 71 6.29 -0.78 1.78
C VAL A 71 5.16 0.26 1.68
N GLY A 72 3.90 -0.17 1.73
CA GLY A 72 2.72 0.69 1.77
C GLY A 72 2.68 1.63 2.98
N ALA A 73 3.34 1.28 4.08
CA ALA A 73 3.42 2.13 5.26
C ALA A 73 4.05 3.51 4.96
N LEU A 74 4.95 3.63 3.98
CA LEU A 74 5.51 4.92 3.55
C LEU A 74 4.43 5.89 3.05
N SER A 75 3.31 5.39 2.49
CA SER A 75 2.24 6.26 1.99
C SER A 75 1.57 7.07 3.12
N ILE A 76 1.60 6.56 4.35
CA ILE A 76 1.02 7.23 5.52
C ILE A 76 1.79 8.50 5.86
N LEU A 77 3.11 8.54 5.59
CA LEU A 77 3.93 9.73 5.82
C LEU A 77 3.48 10.94 4.99
N ASN A 78 2.76 10.71 3.90
CA ASN A 78 2.29 11.76 2.99
C ASN A 78 0.76 11.80 2.87
N SER A 79 0.02 11.24 3.84
CA SER A 79 -1.46 11.16 3.81
C SER A 79 -2.14 12.25 4.62
N ARG A 80 -1.40 13.06 5.39
CA ARG A 80 -1.92 13.95 6.43
C ARG A 80 -2.86 13.21 7.39
N PHE A 81 -2.45 12.02 7.81
CA PHE A 81 -3.21 11.17 8.70
C PHE A 81 -3.71 11.95 9.93
N GLY A 82 -5.02 11.93 10.16
CA GLY A 82 -5.65 12.66 11.28
C GLY A 82 -5.56 14.18 11.20
N GLY A 83 -5.18 14.76 10.05
CA GLY A 83 -4.96 16.20 9.89
C GLY A 83 -3.64 16.70 10.47
N PHE A 84 -2.78 15.81 10.99
CA PHE A 84 -1.51 16.21 11.58
C PHE A 84 -0.46 16.52 10.51
N GLU A 85 0.25 17.64 10.68
CA GLU A 85 1.34 18.06 9.79
C GLU A 85 2.54 17.10 9.81
N LEU A 86 2.68 16.32 10.89
CA LEU A 86 3.68 15.25 10.99
C LEU A 86 3.59 14.26 9.82
N PHE A 87 2.39 14.05 9.26
CA PHE A 87 2.14 13.15 8.12
C PHE A 87 2.04 13.90 6.77
N ASN A 88 2.74 15.03 6.66
CA ASN A 88 2.87 15.81 5.42
C ASN A 88 4.32 15.81 4.92
N SER A 89 4.90 14.62 4.75
CA SER A 89 6.32 14.46 4.42
C SER A 89 6.74 14.94 3.03
N SER A 90 5.80 15.42 2.21
CA SER A 90 6.05 15.95 0.87
C SER A 90 6.75 14.93 -0.05
N LEU A 91 6.37 13.65 0.03
CA LEU A 91 6.89 12.60 -0.87
C LEU A 91 6.66 12.97 -2.33
N SER A 92 7.68 12.79 -3.18
CA SER A 92 7.51 13.05 -4.60
C SER A 92 6.45 12.15 -5.25
N LEU A 93 5.77 12.65 -6.28
CA LEU A 93 4.82 11.85 -7.06
C LEU A 93 5.45 10.58 -7.65
N LYS A 94 6.77 10.62 -7.97
CA LYS A 94 7.50 9.45 -8.46
C LYS A 94 7.58 8.36 -7.39
N THR A 95 7.88 8.74 -6.15
CA THR A 95 7.94 7.79 -5.03
C THR A 95 6.57 7.28 -4.65
N GLN A 96 5.54 8.13 -4.62
CA GLN A 96 4.16 7.68 -4.39
C GLN A 96 3.71 6.62 -5.42
N LYS A 97 4.02 6.84 -6.70
CA LYS A 97 3.76 5.84 -7.75
C LYS A 97 4.54 4.55 -7.52
N LYS A 98 5.81 4.62 -7.13
CA LYS A 98 6.60 3.42 -6.83
C LYS A 98 6.10 2.67 -5.60
N ILE A 99 5.62 3.37 -4.57
CA ILE A 99 4.96 2.75 -3.42
C ILE A 99 3.72 2.00 -3.89
N PHE A 100 2.88 2.62 -4.73
CA PHE A 100 1.70 1.96 -5.29
C PHE A 100 2.03 0.71 -6.10
N TYR A 101 3.07 0.75 -6.94
CA TYR A 101 3.53 -0.45 -7.65
C TYR A 101 4.17 -1.49 -6.71
N GLY A 102 4.83 -1.04 -5.65
CA GLY A 102 5.44 -1.89 -4.62
C GLY A 102 4.39 -2.68 -3.84
N THR A 103 3.36 -2.00 -3.30
CA THR A 103 2.22 -2.66 -2.66
C THR A 103 1.46 -3.53 -3.66
N THR A 104 1.38 -3.07 -4.92
CA THR A 104 0.79 -3.87 -6.00
C THR A 104 1.48 -5.23 -6.18
N ALA A 105 2.81 -5.22 -6.21
CA ALA A 105 3.62 -6.42 -6.29
C ALA A 105 3.54 -7.27 -5.01
N ASN A 106 3.51 -6.64 -3.83
CA ASN A 106 3.43 -7.33 -2.55
C ASN A 106 2.17 -8.20 -2.44
N LEU A 107 1.05 -7.76 -3.00
CA LEU A 107 -0.18 -8.59 -3.09
C LEU A 107 0.07 -9.95 -3.76
N PHE A 108 0.87 -9.98 -4.83
CA PHE A 108 1.15 -11.21 -5.56
C PHE A 108 2.28 -12.05 -4.93
N ILE A 109 3.21 -11.39 -4.25
CA ILE A 109 4.37 -12.04 -3.62
C ILE A 109 4.00 -12.62 -2.24
N GLU A 110 3.19 -11.91 -1.48
CA GLU A 110 2.85 -12.24 -0.09
C GLU A 110 1.38 -12.60 0.05
N ASP A 111 0.46 -11.65 -0.18
CA ASP A 111 -0.93 -11.81 0.26
C ASP A 111 -1.66 -12.98 -0.41
N ILE A 112 -1.55 -13.13 -1.74
CA ILE A 112 -2.18 -14.24 -2.47
C ILE A 112 -1.53 -15.59 -2.12
N PRO A 113 -0.19 -15.76 -2.15
CA PRO A 113 0.44 -17.00 -1.71
C PRO A 113 0.12 -17.36 -0.25
N GLN A 114 0.14 -16.38 0.64
CA GLN A 114 -0.16 -16.55 2.06
C GLN A 114 -1.62 -16.97 2.28
N LEU A 115 -2.57 -16.33 1.59
CA LEU A 115 -3.98 -16.74 1.60
C LEU A 115 -4.15 -18.17 1.10
N THR A 116 -3.45 -18.53 0.02
CA THR A 116 -3.47 -19.90 -0.53
C THR A 116 -2.97 -20.92 0.49
N ILE A 117 -1.85 -20.64 1.15
CA ILE A 117 -1.28 -21.47 2.21
C ILE A 117 -2.25 -21.64 3.37
N GLN A 118 -2.92 -20.56 3.81
CA GLN A 118 -3.87 -20.60 4.91
C GLN A 118 -5.13 -21.42 4.56
N ILE A 119 -5.62 -21.34 3.32
CA ILE A 119 -6.72 -22.18 2.81
C ILE A 119 -6.30 -23.66 2.81
N LEU A 120 -5.13 -23.97 2.28
CA LEU A 120 -4.59 -25.34 2.28
C LEU A 120 -4.42 -25.87 3.71
N TYR A 121 -3.91 -25.05 4.63
CA TYR A 121 -3.80 -25.40 6.03
C TYR A 121 -5.17 -25.74 6.65
N ARG A 122 -6.19 -24.91 6.40
CA ARG A 122 -7.57 -25.17 6.85
C ARG A 122 -8.12 -26.51 6.35
N MET A 123 -7.78 -26.90 5.12
CA MET A 123 -8.24 -28.17 4.54
C MET A 123 -7.53 -29.40 5.12
N ASN A 124 -6.32 -29.24 5.68
CA ASN A 124 -5.48 -30.36 6.14
C ASN A 124 -5.51 -30.58 7.66
N VAL A 125 -6.17 -29.72 8.44
CA VAL A 125 -6.22 -29.83 9.91
C VAL A 125 -7.65 -30.10 10.40
N ILE A 126 -7.79 -31.11 11.26
CA ILE A 126 -9.08 -31.56 11.82
C ILE A 126 -9.59 -30.58 12.89
N THR A 127 -8.70 -30.04 13.73
CA THR A 127 -9.02 -29.06 14.78
C THR A 127 -8.43 -27.69 14.43
N TYR A 128 -9.29 -26.75 14.08
CA TYR A 128 -8.86 -25.44 13.63
C TYR A 128 -8.71 -24.46 14.80
N SER A 129 -7.46 -24.14 15.14
CA SER A 129 -7.11 -23.19 16.20
C SER A 129 -7.53 -21.75 15.87
N THR A 130 -7.71 -20.90 16.90
CA THR A 130 -8.13 -19.49 16.75
C THR A 130 -7.14 -18.64 15.94
N ILE A 131 -5.84 -18.96 16.01
CA ILE A 131 -4.78 -18.19 15.35
C ILE A 131 -4.85 -18.31 13.82
N PRO A 132 -4.91 -19.53 13.23
CA PRO A 132 -5.21 -19.72 11.81
C PRO A 132 -6.46 -18.98 11.33
N LEU A 133 -7.53 -18.96 12.13
CA LEU A 133 -8.78 -18.25 11.79
C LEU A 133 -8.58 -16.74 11.67
N LEU A 134 -7.93 -16.13 12.66
CA LEU A 134 -7.64 -14.70 12.64
C LEU A 134 -6.68 -14.35 11.49
N SER A 135 -5.72 -15.23 11.18
CA SER A 135 -4.83 -15.06 10.04
C SER A 135 -5.61 -15.05 8.73
N LEU A 136 -6.52 -16.01 8.53
CA LEU A 136 -7.36 -16.11 7.33
C LEU A 136 -8.26 -14.89 7.14
N ILE A 137 -8.91 -14.43 8.20
CA ILE A 137 -9.74 -13.23 8.18
C ILE A 137 -8.89 -12.01 7.80
N THR A 138 -7.71 -11.87 8.42
CA THR A 138 -6.80 -10.74 8.17
C THR A 138 -6.32 -10.72 6.72
N SER A 139 -5.84 -11.85 6.20
CA SER A 139 -5.39 -11.96 4.81
C SER A 139 -6.53 -11.74 3.81
N SER A 140 -7.75 -12.18 4.13
CA SER A 140 -8.94 -11.94 3.30
C SER A 140 -9.29 -10.44 3.23
N ILE A 141 -9.24 -9.75 4.37
CA ILE A 141 -9.48 -8.30 4.43
C ILE A 141 -8.41 -7.54 3.66
N LEU A 142 -7.13 -7.89 3.84
CA LEU A 142 -6.01 -7.27 3.11
C LEU A 142 -6.21 -7.34 1.59
N VAL A 143 -6.47 -8.53 1.06
CA VAL A 143 -6.72 -8.73 -0.37
C VAL A 143 -7.94 -7.91 -0.83
N ALA A 144 -9.02 -7.90 -0.05
CA ALA A 144 -10.21 -7.13 -0.40
C ALA A 144 -9.94 -5.61 -0.42
N SER A 145 -9.23 -5.08 0.58
CA SER A 145 -8.82 -3.67 0.66
C SER A 145 -7.95 -3.26 -0.52
N ASP A 146 -7.02 -4.13 -0.91
CA ASP A 146 -6.14 -3.89 -2.05
C ASP A 146 -6.88 -3.85 -3.38
N VAL A 147 -7.80 -4.80 -3.59
CA VAL A 147 -8.67 -4.83 -4.78
C VAL A 147 -9.57 -3.59 -4.84
N LEU A 148 -10.17 -3.18 -3.71
CA LEU A 148 -11.00 -1.98 -3.62
C LEU A 148 -10.20 -0.71 -3.91
N SER A 149 -9.02 -0.57 -3.32
CA SER A 149 -8.16 0.60 -3.55
C SER A 149 -7.76 0.74 -5.02
N ARG A 150 -7.40 -0.38 -5.67
CA ARG A 150 -7.03 -0.39 -7.09
C ARG A 150 -8.20 -0.08 -8.01
N THR A 151 -9.36 -0.68 -7.77
CA THR A 151 -10.56 -0.40 -8.58
C THR A 151 -10.96 1.07 -8.48
N TYR A 152 -10.94 1.66 -7.28
CA TYR A 152 -11.18 3.08 -7.08
C TYR A 152 -10.17 3.97 -7.82
N ASN A 153 -8.88 3.65 -7.75
CA ASN A 153 -7.84 4.41 -8.44
C ASN A 153 -7.96 4.34 -9.97
N LEU A 154 -8.37 3.18 -10.51
CA LEU A 154 -8.63 3.05 -11.95
C LEU A 154 -9.84 3.87 -12.39
N ILE A 155 -10.95 3.81 -11.64
CA ILE A 155 -12.18 4.55 -11.96
C ILE A 155 -11.94 6.06 -11.89
N SER A 156 -11.29 6.54 -10.83
CA SER A 156 -10.96 7.97 -10.67
C SER A 156 -10.01 8.46 -11.77
N GLY A 157 -9.03 7.64 -12.18
CA GLY A 157 -8.16 7.93 -13.31
C GLY A 157 -8.91 8.02 -14.65
N LEU A 158 -9.82 7.07 -14.92
CA LEU A 158 -10.65 7.08 -16.14
C LEU A 158 -11.60 8.29 -16.16
N TYR A 159 -12.23 8.60 -15.03
CA TYR A 159 -13.08 9.79 -14.88
C TYR A 159 -12.31 11.08 -15.18
N PHE A 160 -11.07 11.22 -14.66
CA PHE A 160 -10.24 12.38 -14.92
C PHE A 160 -9.84 12.51 -16.39
N ILE A 161 -9.51 11.40 -17.06
CA ILE A 161 -9.20 11.38 -18.50
C ILE A 161 -10.43 11.77 -19.33
N HIS A 162 -11.62 11.29 -18.95
CA HIS A 162 -12.86 11.63 -19.63
C HIS A 162 -13.18 13.13 -19.49
N LYS A 163 -13.08 13.68 -18.27
CA LYS A 163 -13.28 15.11 -18.00
C LYS A 163 -12.27 16.01 -18.73
N LYS A 164 -11.05 15.55 -18.97
CA LYS A 164 -10.04 16.29 -19.75
C LYS A 164 -10.30 16.25 -21.26
N LYS A 165 -11.09 15.29 -21.75
CA LYS A 165 -11.46 15.14 -23.16
C LYS A 165 -12.74 15.91 -23.53
N GLU A 166 -13.53 16.38 -22.58
CA GLU A 166 -14.60 17.32 -22.88
C GLU A 166 -14.00 18.66 -23.30
N PRO A 167 -14.23 19.15 -24.53
CA PRO A 167 -13.89 20.52 -24.87
C PRO A 167 -14.66 21.46 -23.94
N LYS A 168 -14.01 22.53 -23.49
CA LYS A 168 -14.72 23.72 -22.97
C LYS A 168 -15.55 24.26 -24.13
N ASP A 169 -16.77 23.77 -24.32
CA ASP A 169 -17.70 24.39 -25.25
C ASP A 169 -18.24 25.68 -24.63
N SER A 170 -18.08 26.72 -25.43
CA SER A 170 -18.61 28.08 -25.35
C SER A 170 -19.90 28.23 -24.57
N ASN A 171 -19.87 29.03 -23.51
CA ASN A 171 -21.03 29.77 -23.00
C ASN A 171 -20.53 31.09 -22.39
N GLU A 172 -20.03 31.96 -23.26
CA GLU A 172 -19.87 33.39 -23.00
C GLU A 172 -20.16 34.15 -24.31
N SER A 173 -21.39 34.00 -24.79
CA SER A 173 -21.93 34.79 -25.90
C SER A 173 -23.45 34.85 -25.78
N ASP A 174 -23.94 35.51 -24.74
CA ASP A 174 -25.33 35.99 -24.68
C ASP A 174 -25.36 37.24 -23.78
N LEU A 175 -24.83 38.34 -24.32
CA LEU A 175 -25.24 39.69 -23.91
C LEU A 175 -25.90 40.31 -25.14
N PRO A 176 -27.23 40.50 -25.16
CA PRO A 176 -27.86 41.27 -26.22
C PRO A 176 -27.40 42.72 -26.08
N GLU A 177 -26.71 43.18 -27.11
CA GLU A 177 -26.47 44.59 -27.40
C GLU A 177 -27.84 45.26 -27.61
N VAL A 178 -28.36 45.91 -26.57
CA VAL A 178 -29.47 46.85 -26.69
C VAL A 178 -28.92 48.24 -26.44
N LEU A 179 -28.56 48.88 -27.56
CA LEU A 179 -28.62 50.32 -27.75
C LEU A 179 -30.00 50.84 -27.35
N ILE A 180 -30.07 52.02 -26.72
CA ILE A 180 -30.87 53.18 -27.16
C ILE A 180 -30.57 54.35 -26.19
N ASP A 181 -30.03 55.41 -26.80
CA ASP A 181 -30.12 56.86 -26.53
C ASP A 181 -29.97 57.46 -25.12
#